data_AF-A0A935UQK1-F1
#
_entry.id   AF-A0A935UQK1-F1
#
_cell.length_a   1.000
_cell.length_b   1.000
_cell.length_c   1.000
_cell.angle_alpha   90.00
_cell.angle_beta   90.00
_cell.angle_gamma   90.00
#
_symmetry.space_group_name_H-M   'P 1'
#
loop_
_entity.id
_entity.type
_entity.pdbx_description
1 polymer ?
#
loop_
_entity_poly.entity_id
_entity_poly.type
_entity_poly.pdbx_seq_one_letter_code
_entity_poly.pdbx_strand_id
1 'polypeptide(L)'
;MITVHGYLGVPDVEACELALTADLVVAPERTLEALAIPKPRRLVLGAISKVALALADQDPQRDIRVLASGDPLFFGVVRRLRQAGIDCEVVPGVSSLAALCAAVGVPWDDAVLASAHGRAIEPVLAACRARPKVAVLTAPGAGVAEIAAGLSDVQRWYVVGERLGEAAERVRVLDGASARSVTDVADPHVVLVLAYPPDDPQCLGVSVGFAGGWSPPAGHGDPSILAAAVIGTLLPGLGDLVAVDGPVGQEVARLCARCGAAALTLTELDRCGARPTYVVASGPQALQTWQRHAPATTATVLVTDTPPPGVPVSNPPQRLDVTTADGERTTAFLTVIAAAEGSRTEGVA
;
A
#
# COMPACT_ATOMS: atom_id res chain seq x y z
N MET A 1 -21.00 -26.98 11.24
CA MET A 1 -19.65 -26.45 10.93
C MET A 1 -19.71 -25.69 9.61
N ILE A 2 -19.24 -24.43 9.56
CA ILE A 2 -19.24 -23.61 8.34
C ILE A 2 -17.80 -23.54 7.81
N THR A 3 -17.60 -23.92 6.54
CA THR A 3 -16.31 -23.78 5.85
C THR A 3 -16.48 -22.86 4.63
N VAL A 4 -15.61 -21.86 4.50
CA VAL A 4 -15.58 -20.92 3.38
C VAL A 4 -14.39 -21.22 2.48
N HIS A 5 -14.66 -21.62 1.24
CA HIS A 5 -13.66 -21.95 0.23
C HIS A 5 -13.53 -20.84 -0.80
N GLY A 6 -12.34 -20.27 -0.91
CA GLY A 6 -11.98 -19.31 -1.94
C GLY A 6 -11.62 -19.99 -3.26
N TYR A 7 -12.06 -19.44 -4.38
CA TYR A 7 -11.66 -19.93 -5.71
C TYR A 7 -11.54 -18.80 -6.73
N LEU A 8 -10.72 -18.96 -7.77
CA LEU A 8 -10.61 -18.03 -8.88
C LEU A 8 -11.23 -18.63 -10.14
N GLY A 9 -12.31 -18.02 -10.63
CA GLY A 9 -13.04 -18.50 -11.80
C GLY A 9 -13.89 -19.73 -11.52
N VAL A 10 -13.26 -20.92 -11.47
CA VAL A 10 -13.93 -22.19 -11.16
C VAL A 10 -13.42 -22.78 -9.83
N PRO A 11 -14.28 -23.38 -8.99
CA PRO A 11 -13.84 -24.10 -7.82
C PRO A 11 -12.97 -25.31 -8.20
N ASP A 12 -11.98 -25.62 -7.37
CA ASP A 12 -11.17 -26.83 -7.54
C ASP A 12 -11.99 -28.10 -7.25
N VAL A 13 -11.39 -29.26 -7.57
CA VAL A 13 -12.06 -30.57 -7.45
C VAL A 13 -12.48 -30.85 -6.00
N GLU A 14 -11.62 -30.55 -5.03
CA GLU A 14 -11.90 -30.79 -3.61
C GLU A 14 -13.07 -29.94 -3.12
N ALA A 15 -13.10 -28.65 -3.45
CA ALA A 15 -14.20 -27.75 -3.14
C ALA A 15 -15.53 -28.24 -3.74
N CYS A 16 -15.48 -28.74 -4.97
CA CYS A 16 -16.67 -29.30 -5.65
C CYS A 16 -17.17 -30.55 -4.92
N GLU A 17 -16.29 -31.50 -4.61
CA GLU A 17 -16.65 -32.74 -3.92
C GLU A 17 -17.26 -32.45 -2.54
N LEU A 18 -16.63 -31.57 -1.76
CA LEU A 18 -17.12 -31.16 -0.44
C LEU A 18 -18.49 -30.46 -0.55
N ALA A 19 -18.69 -29.60 -1.54
CA ALA A 19 -19.99 -28.95 -1.77
C ALA A 19 -21.09 -29.95 -2.12
N LEU A 20 -20.78 -30.97 -2.93
CA LEU A 20 -21.75 -32.00 -3.36
C LEU A 20 -22.24 -32.88 -2.19
N THR A 21 -21.44 -33.04 -1.14
CA THR A 21 -21.81 -33.84 0.05
C THR A 21 -22.38 -33.02 1.21
N ALA A 22 -22.28 -31.69 1.18
CA ALA A 22 -22.68 -30.82 2.30
C ALA A 22 -24.20 -30.66 2.49
N ASP A 23 -24.64 -30.40 3.73
CA ASP A 23 -26.06 -30.18 4.04
C ASP A 23 -26.62 -28.89 3.43
N LEU A 24 -25.76 -27.88 3.25
CA LEU A 24 -26.10 -26.60 2.62
C LEU A 24 -24.90 -26.04 1.87
N VAL A 25 -25.11 -25.61 0.63
CA VAL A 25 -24.10 -24.90 -0.17
C VAL A 25 -24.53 -23.45 -0.37
N VAL A 26 -23.63 -22.53 -0.05
CA VAL A 26 -23.79 -21.09 -0.28
C VAL A 26 -22.82 -20.65 -1.36
N ALA A 27 -23.29 -20.25 -2.53
CA ALA A 27 -22.41 -19.84 -3.62
C ALA A 27 -23.13 -18.89 -4.60
N PRO A 28 -22.42 -18.18 -5.50
CA PRO A 28 -23.05 -17.46 -6.59
C PRO A 28 -23.96 -18.37 -7.42
N GLU A 29 -25.05 -17.84 -7.98
CA GLU A 29 -26.05 -18.64 -8.72
C GLU A 29 -25.39 -19.51 -9.80
N ARG A 30 -24.50 -18.92 -10.61
CA ARG A 30 -23.75 -19.63 -11.67
C ARG A 30 -22.99 -20.86 -11.15
N THR A 31 -22.44 -20.78 -9.94
CA THR A 31 -21.68 -21.87 -9.33
C THR A 31 -22.61 -22.97 -8.82
N LEU A 32 -23.73 -22.59 -8.21
CA LEU A 32 -24.76 -23.53 -7.76
C LEU A 32 -25.37 -24.31 -8.94
N GLU A 33 -25.60 -23.62 -10.07
CA GLU A 33 -26.09 -24.21 -11.31
C GLU A 33 -25.05 -25.15 -11.94
N ALA A 34 -23.79 -24.72 -12.05
CA ALA A 34 -22.72 -25.53 -12.61
C ALA A 34 -22.48 -26.83 -11.83
N LEU A 35 -22.62 -26.80 -10.50
CA LEU A 35 -22.52 -27.97 -9.63
C LEU A 35 -23.84 -28.75 -9.49
N ALA A 36 -24.91 -28.30 -10.14
CA ALA A 36 -26.25 -28.90 -10.05
C ALA A 36 -26.76 -29.10 -8.60
N ILE A 37 -26.44 -28.16 -7.69
CA ILE A 37 -26.86 -28.27 -6.29
C ILE A 37 -28.41 -28.20 -6.19
N PRO A 38 -29.07 -29.17 -5.52
CA PRO A 38 -30.53 -29.17 -5.37
C PRO A 38 -31.06 -27.94 -4.61
N LYS A 39 -32.24 -27.44 -5.02
CA LYS A 39 -32.90 -26.27 -4.41
C LYS A 39 -32.99 -26.30 -2.86
N PRO A 40 -33.31 -27.44 -2.20
CA PRO A 40 -33.38 -27.50 -0.74
C PRO A 40 -32.04 -27.37 -0.02
N ARG A 41 -30.93 -27.60 -0.74
CA ARG A 41 -29.56 -27.62 -0.21
C ARG A 41 -28.72 -26.44 -0.70
N ARG A 42 -29.34 -25.38 -1.24
CA ARG A 42 -28.61 -24.21 -1.73
C ARG A 42 -29.13 -22.87 -1.21
N LEU A 43 -28.21 -21.94 -1.03
CA LEU A 43 -28.46 -20.53 -0.75
C LEU A 43 -27.60 -19.68 -1.69
N VAL A 44 -28.21 -18.70 -2.34
CA VAL A 44 -27.49 -17.83 -3.27
C VAL A 44 -26.64 -16.84 -2.48
N LEU A 45 -25.35 -16.77 -2.77
CA LEU A 45 -24.43 -15.78 -2.22
C LEU A 45 -24.68 -14.42 -2.89
N GLY A 46 -25.73 -13.73 -2.43
CA GLY A 46 -26.10 -12.39 -2.84
C GLY A 46 -25.63 -11.33 -1.84
N ALA A 47 -26.55 -10.50 -1.35
CA ALA A 47 -26.25 -9.53 -0.29
C ALA A 47 -25.74 -10.26 0.97
N ILE A 48 -24.46 -10.06 1.31
CA ILE A 48 -23.78 -10.80 2.37
C ILE A 48 -24.51 -10.69 3.72
N SER A 49 -25.13 -9.55 4.01
CA SER A 49 -25.94 -9.34 5.22
C SER A 49 -27.11 -10.33 5.32
N LYS A 50 -27.77 -10.63 4.19
CA LYS A 50 -28.88 -11.60 4.16
C LYS A 50 -28.37 -13.03 4.34
N VAL A 51 -27.21 -13.33 3.77
CA VAL A 51 -26.56 -14.62 3.91
C VAL A 51 -26.13 -14.85 5.37
N ALA A 52 -25.53 -13.85 6.00
CA ALA A 52 -25.17 -13.92 7.41
C ALA A 52 -26.39 -14.18 8.30
N LEU A 53 -27.51 -13.45 8.11
CA LEU A 53 -28.75 -13.71 8.84
C LEU A 53 -29.26 -15.14 8.61
N ALA A 54 -29.30 -15.60 7.35
CA ALA A 54 -29.76 -16.95 7.03
C ALA A 54 -28.87 -18.06 7.62
N LEU A 55 -27.58 -17.78 7.81
CA LEU A 55 -26.61 -18.70 8.42
C LEU A 55 -26.64 -18.68 9.95
N ALA A 56 -26.99 -17.55 10.56
CA ALA A 56 -27.10 -17.44 12.02
C ALA A 56 -28.22 -18.32 12.61
N ASP A 57 -29.29 -18.55 11.83
CA ASP A 57 -30.43 -19.38 12.24
C ASP A 57 -30.22 -20.88 11.94
N GLN A 58 -29.06 -21.30 11.42
CA GLN A 58 -28.81 -22.70 11.08
C GLN A 58 -28.39 -23.53 12.29
N ASP A 59 -28.73 -24.82 12.27
CA ASP A 59 -28.23 -25.78 13.24
C ASP A 59 -26.68 -25.86 13.15
N PRO A 60 -25.96 -25.62 14.26
CA PRO A 60 -24.49 -25.69 14.32
C PRO A 60 -23.90 -27.03 13.84
N GLN A 61 -24.67 -28.12 13.89
CA GLN A 61 -24.24 -29.45 13.47
C GLN A 61 -24.25 -29.65 11.95
N ARG A 62 -24.95 -28.79 11.19
CA ARG A 62 -24.99 -28.91 9.71
C ARG A 62 -23.61 -28.64 9.09
N ASP A 63 -23.23 -29.43 8.09
CA ASP A 63 -22.11 -29.11 7.22
C ASP A 63 -22.54 -28.06 6.19
N ILE A 64 -21.98 -26.86 6.30
CA ILE A 64 -22.28 -25.73 5.43
C ILE A 64 -21.02 -25.33 4.68
N ARG A 65 -21.09 -25.38 3.34
CA ARG A 65 -20.00 -25.00 2.45
C ARG A 65 -20.32 -23.68 1.77
N VAL A 66 -19.48 -22.68 1.96
CA VAL A 66 -19.58 -21.38 1.27
C VAL A 66 -18.50 -21.32 0.20
N LEU A 67 -18.88 -21.32 -1.07
CA LEU A 67 -17.95 -21.11 -2.18
C LEU A 67 -17.93 -19.62 -2.52
N ALA A 68 -16.79 -18.97 -2.34
CA ALA A 68 -16.61 -17.55 -2.57
C ALA A 68 -15.54 -17.28 -3.64
N SER A 69 -15.85 -16.39 -4.59
CA SER A 69 -14.88 -15.96 -5.60
C SER A 69 -13.76 -15.12 -4.97
N GLY A 70 -12.52 -15.37 -5.39
CA GLY A 70 -11.30 -14.75 -4.88
C GLY A 70 -10.87 -15.31 -3.52
N ASP A 71 -10.13 -14.49 -2.77
CA ASP A 71 -9.74 -14.80 -1.40
C ASP A 71 -10.87 -14.38 -0.42
N PRO A 72 -11.43 -15.31 0.38
CA PRO A 72 -12.52 -15.01 1.32
C PRO A 72 -12.17 -13.98 2.40
N LEU A 73 -10.87 -13.79 2.69
CA LEU A 73 -10.34 -12.84 3.66
C LEU A 73 -10.03 -11.47 3.06
N PHE A 74 -9.89 -11.38 1.73
CA PHE A 74 -9.53 -10.18 1.01
C PHE A 74 -10.74 -9.52 0.35
N PHE A 75 -11.37 -8.56 1.04
CA PHE A 75 -12.66 -7.97 0.65
C PHE A 75 -13.80 -9.00 0.46
N GLY A 76 -13.60 -10.25 0.90
CA GLY A 76 -14.53 -11.35 0.78
C GLY A 76 -15.57 -11.45 1.91
N VAL A 77 -16.31 -12.56 1.88
CA VAL A 77 -17.49 -12.80 2.73
C VAL A 77 -17.14 -12.95 4.22
N VAL A 78 -15.95 -13.47 4.55
CA VAL A 78 -15.59 -13.87 5.92
C VAL A 78 -15.66 -12.71 6.89
N ARG A 79 -15.19 -11.51 6.50
CA ARG A 79 -15.24 -10.31 7.36
C ARG A 79 -16.65 -10.05 7.87
N ARG A 80 -17.66 -10.19 7.00
CA ARG A 80 -19.06 -9.95 7.35
C ARG A 80 -19.66 -11.07 8.18
N LEU A 81 -19.31 -12.33 7.89
CA LEU A 81 -19.72 -13.47 8.72
C LEU A 81 -19.20 -13.31 10.15
N ARG A 82 -17.90 -13.00 10.31
CA ARG A 82 -17.29 -12.74 11.62
C ARG A 82 -17.93 -11.56 12.35
N GLN A 83 -18.25 -10.47 11.65
CA GLN A 83 -18.97 -9.33 12.22
C GLN A 83 -20.39 -9.69 12.69
N ALA A 84 -21.01 -10.68 12.08
CA ALA A 84 -22.32 -11.21 12.49
C ALA A 84 -22.21 -12.27 13.61
N GLY A 85 -21.02 -12.52 14.15
CA GLY A 85 -20.80 -13.53 15.20
C GLY A 85 -20.71 -14.97 14.69
N ILE A 86 -20.56 -15.17 13.37
CA ILE A 86 -20.50 -16.50 12.76
C ILE A 86 -19.04 -16.94 12.65
N ASP A 87 -18.71 -18.02 13.36
CA ASP A 87 -17.42 -18.70 13.23
C ASP A 87 -17.40 -19.58 11.96
N CYS A 88 -16.25 -19.61 11.28
CA CYS A 88 -16.05 -20.43 10.10
C CYS A 88 -14.58 -20.82 9.94
N GLU A 89 -14.36 -21.99 9.34
CA GLU A 89 -13.07 -22.38 8.78
C GLU A 89 -12.90 -21.75 7.40
N VAL A 90 -11.67 -21.41 7.03
CA VAL A 90 -11.40 -20.69 5.77
C VAL A 90 -10.31 -21.41 4.99
N VAL A 91 -10.64 -21.81 3.76
CA VAL A 91 -9.69 -22.25 2.76
C VAL A 91 -9.43 -21.08 1.80
N PRO A 92 -8.20 -20.54 1.73
CA PRO A 92 -7.91 -19.37 0.92
C PRO A 92 -8.04 -19.68 -0.57
N GLY A 93 -8.39 -18.66 -1.34
CA GLY A 93 -8.36 -18.69 -2.80
C GLY A 93 -7.35 -17.70 -3.36
N VAL A 94 -6.99 -17.85 -4.63
CA VAL A 94 -6.16 -16.84 -5.31
C VAL A 94 -6.98 -15.56 -5.50
N SER A 95 -6.49 -14.44 -4.97
CA SER A 95 -7.09 -13.12 -5.19
C SER A 95 -7.00 -12.73 -6.67
N SER A 96 -8.06 -12.12 -7.20
CA SER A 96 -8.08 -11.60 -8.58
C SER A 96 -6.98 -10.56 -8.83
N LEU A 97 -6.58 -9.80 -7.81
CA LEU A 97 -5.47 -8.84 -7.91
C LEU A 97 -4.12 -9.56 -8.01
N ALA A 98 -3.91 -10.59 -7.19
CA ALA A 98 -2.68 -11.38 -7.26
C ALA A 98 -2.56 -12.10 -8.61
N ALA A 99 -3.67 -12.66 -9.12
CA ALA A 99 -3.73 -13.27 -10.43
C ALA A 99 -3.46 -12.26 -11.56
N LEU A 100 -4.07 -11.07 -11.51
CA LEU A 100 -3.83 -10.02 -12.51
C LEU A 100 -2.36 -9.58 -12.53
N CYS A 101 -1.77 -9.38 -11.36
CA CYS A 101 -0.37 -8.99 -11.24
C CYS A 101 0.57 -10.11 -11.75
N ALA A 102 0.27 -11.38 -11.44
CA ALA A 102 0.99 -12.54 -11.95
C ALA A 102 0.91 -12.64 -13.49
N ALA A 103 -0.25 -12.34 -14.08
CA ALA A 103 -0.45 -12.39 -15.53
C ALA A 103 0.45 -11.38 -16.30
N VAL A 104 0.91 -10.31 -15.64
CA VAL A 104 1.83 -9.32 -16.24
C VAL A 104 3.21 -9.28 -15.57
N GLY A 105 3.51 -10.23 -14.68
CA GLY A 105 4.83 -10.34 -14.04
C GLY A 105 5.19 -9.18 -13.08
N VAL A 106 4.20 -8.47 -12.55
CA VAL A 106 4.42 -7.30 -11.67
C VAL A 106 4.25 -7.71 -10.19
N PRO A 107 5.22 -7.46 -9.30
CA PRO A 107 5.03 -7.59 -7.86
C PRO A 107 3.94 -6.65 -7.34
N TRP A 108 3.18 -7.06 -6.32
CA TRP A 108 1.99 -6.34 -5.87
C TRP A 108 2.02 -5.93 -4.40
N ASP A 109 3.10 -6.24 -3.67
CA ASP A 109 3.28 -5.98 -2.25
C ASP A 109 3.37 -4.48 -1.90
N ASP A 110 3.77 -3.64 -2.86
CA ASP A 110 3.81 -2.17 -2.77
C ASP A 110 2.58 -1.47 -3.38
N ALA A 111 1.64 -2.25 -3.95
CA ALA A 111 0.44 -1.71 -4.57
C ALA A 111 -0.50 -1.11 -3.52
N VAL A 112 -1.01 0.09 -3.79
CA VAL A 112 -2.12 0.62 -3.00
C VAL A 112 -3.43 0.00 -3.46
N LEU A 113 -4.21 -0.48 -2.51
CA LEU A 113 -5.51 -1.09 -2.76
C LEU A 113 -6.60 -0.04 -2.69
N ALA A 114 -7.34 0.12 -3.79
CA ALA A 114 -8.50 1.00 -3.87
C ALA A 114 -9.74 0.21 -4.29
N SER A 115 -10.91 0.62 -3.81
CA SER A 115 -12.18 0.03 -4.23
C SER A 115 -13.17 1.13 -4.58
N ALA A 116 -13.76 1.02 -5.76
CA ALA A 116 -14.85 1.88 -6.20
C ALA A 116 -16.24 1.32 -5.82
N HIS A 117 -16.30 0.15 -5.18
CA HIS A 117 -17.55 -0.53 -4.89
C HIS A 117 -18.36 0.22 -3.82
N GLY A 118 -19.45 0.88 -4.25
CA GLY A 118 -20.36 1.63 -3.39
C GLY A 118 -19.78 2.95 -2.86
N ARG A 119 -18.76 3.50 -3.54
CA ARG A 119 -18.09 4.76 -3.16
C ARG A 119 -17.91 5.65 -4.39
N ALA A 120 -17.65 6.93 -4.12
CA ALA A 120 -17.28 7.89 -5.15
C ALA A 120 -15.93 7.49 -5.79
N ILE A 121 -15.70 7.83 -7.06
CA ILE A 121 -14.49 7.44 -7.81
C ILE A 121 -13.27 8.30 -7.42
N GLU A 122 -13.49 9.47 -6.86
CA GLU A 122 -12.48 10.50 -6.56
C GLU A 122 -11.35 9.99 -5.65
N PRO A 123 -11.59 9.20 -4.58
CA PRO A 123 -10.50 8.62 -3.79
C PRO A 123 -9.62 7.65 -4.58
N VAL A 124 -10.19 6.92 -5.54
CA VAL A 124 -9.42 6.04 -6.44
C VAL A 124 -8.54 6.91 -7.35
N LEU A 125 -9.09 7.95 -7.95
CA LEU A 125 -8.33 8.88 -8.80
C LEU A 125 -7.21 9.57 -8.00
N ALA A 126 -7.49 10.02 -6.78
CA ALA A 126 -6.50 10.63 -5.89
C ALA A 126 -5.35 9.65 -5.57
N ALA A 127 -5.67 8.40 -5.24
CA ALA A 127 -4.67 7.35 -5.02
C ALA A 127 -3.81 7.12 -6.26
N CYS A 128 -4.43 7.01 -7.44
CA CYS A 128 -3.73 6.81 -8.72
C CYS A 128 -2.83 8.00 -9.11
N ARG A 129 -3.15 9.23 -8.70
CA ARG A 129 -2.26 10.39 -8.87
C ARG A 129 -1.07 10.33 -7.90
N ALA A 130 -1.33 9.97 -6.65
CA ALA A 130 -0.33 9.98 -5.59
C ALA A 130 0.64 8.78 -5.61
N ARG A 131 0.24 7.67 -6.24
CA ARG A 131 0.96 6.38 -6.16
C ARG A 131 1.25 5.80 -7.54
N PRO A 132 2.42 5.16 -7.72
CA PRO A 132 2.82 4.61 -9.02
C PRO A 132 2.10 3.30 -9.38
N LYS A 133 1.53 2.61 -8.39
CA LYS A 133 0.89 1.29 -8.55
C LYS A 133 -0.34 1.24 -7.66
N VAL A 134 -1.52 1.15 -8.28
CA VAL A 134 -2.80 1.08 -7.58
C VAL A 134 -3.63 -0.05 -8.17
N ALA A 135 -4.01 -1.00 -7.32
CA ALA A 135 -4.92 -2.07 -7.69
C ALA A 135 -6.34 -1.69 -7.29
N VAL A 136 -7.24 -1.69 -8.27
CA VAL A 136 -8.61 -1.18 -8.15
C VAL A 136 -9.60 -2.33 -8.30
N LEU A 137 -10.39 -2.54 -7.24
CA LEU A 137 -11.61 -3.33 -7.31
C LEU A 137 -12.71 -2.44 -7.90
N THR A 138 -13.07 -2.70 -9.16
CA THR A 138 -14.00 -1.87 -9.92
C THR A 138 -15.46 -2.10 -9.51
N ALA A 139 -16.31 -1.20 -9.97
CA ALA A 139 -17.76 -1.29 -9.80
C ALA A 139 -18.45 -0.65 -11.02
N PRO A 140 -19.74 -0.92 -11.25
CA PRO A 140 -20.49 -0.21 -12.30
C PRO A 140 -20.33 1.31 -12.19
N GLY A 141 -19.94 1.97 -13.28
CA GLY A 141 -19.67 3.41 -13.31
C GLY A 141 -18.29 3.84 -12.79
N ALA A 142 -17.42 2.88 -12.44
CA ALA A 142 -16.03 3.10 -12.05
C ALA A 142 -15.13 1.98 -12.60
N GLY A 143 -15.28 1.71 -13.90
CA GLY A 143 -14.46 0.79 -14.65
C GLY A 143 -13.21 1.49 -15.21
N VAL A 144 -12.45 0.75 -16.03
CA VAL A 144 -11.20 1.26 -16.62
C VAL A 144 -11.41 2.55 -17.42
N ALA A 145 -12.52 2.69 -18.15
CA ALA A 145 -12.80 3.86 -18.98
C ALA A 145 -13.02 5.12 -18.14
N GLU A 146 -13.80 5.02 -17.06
CA GLU A 146 -14.05 6.14 -16.15
C GLU A 146 -12.78 6.51 -15.37
N ILE A 147 -12.02 5.53 -14.92
CA ILE A 147 -10.74 5.76 -14.24
C ILE A 147 -9.75 6.44 -15.21
N ALA A 148 -9.67 5.99 -16.46
CA ALA A 148 -8.78 6.57 -17.46
C ALA A 148 -9.20 7.98 -17.91
N ALA A 149 -10.51 8.25 -17.94
CA ALA A 149 -11.03 9.60 -18.18
C ALA A 149 -10.68 10.54 -17.02
N GLY A 150 -10.86 10.08 -15.77
CA GLY A 150 -10.56 10.86 -14.56
C GLY A 150 -9.07 11.09 -14.29
N LEU A 151 -8.18 10.45 -15.05
CA LEU A 151 -6.71 10.59 -14.97
C LEU A 151 -6.11 11.15 -16.27
N SER A 152 -6.90 11.82 -17.12
CA SER A 152 -6.41 12.34 -18.40
C SER A 152 -5.26 13.34 -18.29
N ASP A 153 -5.09 13.95 -17.11
CA ASP A 153 -4.03 14.89 -16.75
C ASP A 153 -2.68 14.22 -16.44
N VAL A 154 -2.63 12.90 -16.26
CA VAL A 154 -1.42 12.16 -15.91
C VAL A 154 -1.24 10.94 -16.82
N GLN A 155 -0.01 10.66 -17.22
CA GLN A 155 0.28 9.45 -17.98
C GLN A 155 0.18 8.21 -17.08
N ARG A 156 -0.62 7.23 -17.52
CA ARG A 156 -0.86 5.97 -16.83
C ARG A 156 -1.08 4.84 -17.82
N TRP A 157 -0.86 3.63 -17.34
CA TRP A 157 -1.13 2.36 -17.99
C TRP A 157 -2.16 1.58 -17.17
N TYR A 158 -2.96 0.79 -17.86
CA TYR A 158 -4.11 0.10 -17.29
C TYR A 158 -4.04 -1.37 -17.68
N VAL A 159 -3.84 -2.24 -16.70
CA VAL A 159 -3.98 -3.68 -16.88
C VAL A 159 -5.38 -4.07 -16.45
N VAL A 160 -6.18 -4.58 -17.38
CA VAL A 160 -7.57 -4.99 -17.14
C VAL A 160 -7.63 -6.51 -17.15
N GLY A 161 -7.98 -7.11 -16.02
CA GLY A 161 -8.21 -8.54 -15.89
C GLY A 161 -9.70 -8.83 -15.87
N GLU A 162 -10.19 -9.63 -16.80
CA GLU A 162 -11.59 -9.93 -17.01
C GLU A 162 -11.80 -11.44 -16.89
N ARG A 163 -12.80 -11.85 -16.11
CA ARG A 163 -13.15 -13.27 -15.90
C ARG A 163 -11.93 -14.14 -15.54
N LEU A 164 -11.06 -13.60 -14.69
CA LEU A 164 -9.84 -14.28 -14.27
C LEU A 164 -10.16 -15.67 -13.67
N GLY A 165 -9.46 -16.69 -14.14
CA GLY A 165 -9.64 -18.11 -13.82
C GLY A 165 -10.77 -18.81 -14.58
N GLU A 166 -11.51 -18.13 -15.45
CA GLU A 166 -12.56 -18.73 -16.28
C GLU A 166 -12.05 -19.04 -17.70
N ALA A 167 -12.76 -19.88 -18.45
CA ALA A 167 -12.39 -20.21 -19.84
C ALA A 167 -12.38 -18.99 -20.78
N ALA A 168 -13.12 -17.94 -20.43
CA ALA A 168 -13.20 -16.68 -21.16
C ALA A 168 -12.29 -15.59 -20.54
N GLU A 169 -11.27 -15.98 -19.77
CA GLU A 169 -10.29 -15.05 -19.20
C GLU A 169 -9.67 -14.17 -20.28
N ARG A 170 -9.53 -12.88 -19.95
CA ARG A 170 -8.81 -11.93 -20.78
C ARG A 170 -8.03 -10.94 -19.93
N VAL A 171 -6.76 -10.76 -20.27
CA VAL A 171 -5.89 -9.73 -19.67
C VAL A 171 -5.46 -8.77 -20.79
N ARG A 172 -5.69 -7.47 -20.57
CA ARG A 172 -5.35 -6.41 -21.54
C ARG A 172 -4.46 -5.37 -20.88
N VAL A 173 -3.41 -4.96 -21.58
CA VAL A 173 -2.59 -3.80 -21.20
C VAL A 173 -2.96 -2.66 -22.13
N LEU A 174 -3.43 -1.55 -21.57
CA LEU A 174 -3.95 -0.39 -22.28
C LEU A 174 -3.19 0.86 -21.87
N ASP A 175 -2.84 1.70 -22.84
CA ASP A 175 -2.43 3.07 -22.57
C ASP A 175 -3.65 3.96 -22.25
N GLY A 176 -3.41 5.21 -21.85
CA GLY A 176 -4.50 6.11 -21.49
C GLY A 176 -5.52 6.36 -22.61
N ALA A 177 -5.11 6.37 -23.88
CA ALA A 177 -6.02 6.57 -25.00
C ALA A 177 -6.93 5.35 -25.19
N SER A 178 -6.33 4.16 -25.27
CA SER A 178 -7.05 2.90 -25.46
C SER A 178 -7.96 2.59 -24.28
N ALA A 179 -7.51 2.88 -23.05
CA ALA A 179 -8.28 2.70 -21.84
C ALA A 179 -9.53 3.60 -21.78
N ARG A 180 -9.48 4.83 -22.32
CA ARG A 180 -10.66 5.71 -22.41
C ARG A 180 -11.67 5.28 -23.47
N SER A 181 -11.21 4.64 -24.54
CA SER A 181 -12.06 4.22 -25.66
C SER A 181 -12.58 2.79 -25.54
N VAL A 182 -12.16 2.02 -24.55
CA VAL A 182 -12.59 0.62 -24.39
C VAL A 182 -14.05 0.57 -23.94
N THR A 183 -14.86 -0.23 -24.64
CA THR A 183 -16.29 -0.36 -24.36
C THR A 183 -16.72 -1.80 -24.07
N ASP A 184 -15.87 -2.77 -24.38
CA ASP A 184 -16.16 -4.21 -24.35
C ASP A 184 -15.49 -4.90 -23.15
N VAL A 185 -15.63 -4.31 -21.96
CA VAL A 185 -15.11 -4.91 -20.71
C VAL A 185 -16.14 -5.89 -20.14
N ALA A 186 -15.75 -7.15 -20.00
CA ALA A 186 -16.58 -8.21 -19.47
C ALA A 186 -16.47 -8.29 -17.95
N ASP A 187 -17.62 -8.44 -17.28
CA ASP A 187 -17.65 -8.70 -15.84
C ASP A 187 -17.45 -10.19 -15.50
N PRO A 188 -16.92 -10.49 -14.29
CA PRO A 188 -16.28 -9.54 -13.38
C PRO A 188 -14.90 -9.10 -13.89
N HIS A 189 -14.49 -7.88 -13.54
CA HIS A 189 -13.17 -7.37 -13.90
C HIS A 189 -12.48 -6.66 -12.72
N VAL A 190 -11.16 -6.54 -12.81
CA VAL A 190 -10.30 -5.76 -11.91
C VAL A 190 -9.28 -4.98 -12.74
N VAL A 191 -8.80 -3.86 -12.20
CA VAL A 191 -7.88 -2.97 -12.92
C VAL A 191 -6.64 -2.70 -12.08
N LEU A 192 -5.46 -2.87 -12.66
CA LEU A 192 -4.21 -2.37 -12.11
C LEU A 192 -3.82 -1.11 -12.88
N VAL A 193 -3.69 0.01 -12.16
CA VAL A 193 -3.27 1.31 -12.70
C VAL A 193 -1.80 1.52 -12.37
N LEU A 194 -1.00 1.73 -13.40
CA LEU A 194 0.46 1.83 -13.32
C LEU A 194 0.96 3.17 -13.86
N ALA A 195 2.02 3.71 -13.27
CA ALA A 195 2.72 4.89 -13.81
C ALA A 195 3.51 4.58 -15.08
N TYR A 196 3.98 3.34 -15.22
CA TYR A 196 4.82 2.84 -16.31
C TYR A 196 4.16 1.59 -16.93
N PRO A 197 4.53 1.18 -18.16
CA PRO A 197 4.04 -0.09 -18.69
C PRO A 197 4.58 -1.26 -17.86
N PRO A 198 3.87 -2.40 -17.78
CA PRO A 198 4.19 -3.48 -16.84
C PRO A 198 5.55 -4.15 -17.08
N ASP A 199 6.10 -4.04 -18.30
CA ASP A 199 7.42 -4.53 -18.69
C ASP A 199 8.57 -3.55 -18.34
N ASP A 200 8.24 -2.33 -17.90
CA ASP A 200 9.24 -1.37 -17.44
C ASP A 200 9.80 -1.81 -16.06
N PRO A 201 11.13 -1.83 -15.88
CA PRO A 201 11.74 -2.14 -14.58
C PRO A 201 11.23 -1.29 -13.41
N GLN A 202 10.78 -0.06 -13.66
CA GLN A 202 10.19 0.80 -12.64
C GLN A 202 8.86 0.27 -12.08
N CYS A 203 8.17 -0.60 -12.81
CA CYS A 203 6.96 -1.27 -12.35
C CYS A 203 7.22 -2.38 -11.31
N LEU A 204 8.46 -2.84 -11.17
CA LEU A 204 8.81 -3.79 -10.10
C LEU A 204 8.61 -3.20 -8.70
N GLY A 205 8.70 -1.87 -8.59
CA GLY A 205 8.46 -1.17 -7.35
C GLY A 205 9.55 -1.40 -6.31
N VAL A 206 9.22 -1.18 -5.04
CA VAL A 206 10.11 -1.42 -3.90
C VAL A 206 9.47 -2.44 -2.99
N SER A 207 10.22 -3.48 -2.60
CA SER A 207 9.70 -4.43 -1.62
C SER A 207 9.34 -3.71 -0.33
N VAL A 208 8.11 -3.88 0.14
CA VAL A 208 7.73 -3.39 1.46
C VAL A 208 8.54 -4.16 2.51
N GLY A 209 9.40 -3.45 3.24
CA GLY A 209 10.18 -4.07 4.31
C GLY A 209 9.24 -4.69 5.34
N PHE A 210 9.44 -5.98 5.65
CA PHE A 210 8.77 -6.59 6.78
C PHE A 210 9.20 -5.87 8.07
N ALA A 211 8.33 -5.84 9.08
CA ALA A 211 8.78 -5.48 10.43
C ALA A 211 9.85 -6.50 10.86
N GLY A 212 11.11 -6.06 11.00
CA GLY A 212 12.26 -6.93 11.26
C GLY A 212 12.82 -7.64 10.00
N GLY A 213 12.38 -7.25 8.80
CA GLY A 213 12.85 -7.80 7.54
C GLY A 213 14.31 -7.43 7.25
N TRP A 214 15.04 -8.39 6.67
CA TRP A 214 16.41 -8.22 6.21
C TRP A 214 16.47 -7.27 5.02
N SER A 215 17.00 -6.07 5.23
CA SER A 215 17.55 -5.24 4.16
C SER A 215 18.96 -5.75 3.84
N PRO A 216 19.35 -5.91 2.56
CA PRO A 216 20.73 -6.21 2.23
C PRO A 216 21.62 -5.10 2.81
N PRO A 217 22.71 -5.44 3.51
CA PRO A 217 23.53 -4.46 4.20
C PRO A 217 24.21 -3.55 3.19
N ALA A 218 23.74 -2.31 3.09
CA ALA A 218 24.57 -1.22 2.62
C ALA A 218 25.49 -0.84 3.79
N GLY A 219 26.79 -1.14 3.66
CA GLY A 219 27.77 -0.92 4.71
C GLY A 219 27.78 0.52 5.23
N HIS A 220 28.14 0.64 6.51
CA HIS A 220 28.15 1.81 7.40
C HIS A 220 26.80 2.10 8.07
N GLY A 221 26.73 1.78 9.38
CA GLY A 221 25.71 2.18 10.36
C GLY A 221 24.25 2.18 9.88
N ASP A 222 23.45 1.19 10.30
CA ASP A 222 22.04 1.03 9.89
C ASP A 222 21.27 2.37 9.78
N PRO A 223 21.02 2.86 8.54
CA PRO A 223 20.38 4.14 8.31
C PRO A 223 18.96 4.24 8.90
N SER A 224 18.28 3.10 9.10
CA SER A 224 16.92 3.07 9.64
C SER A 224 16.85 3.46 11.11
N ILE A 225 17.84 3.09 11.93
CA ILE A 225 17.91 3.47 13.35
C ILE A 225 18.17 4.97 13.48
N LEU A 226 19.10 5.50 12.68
CA LEU A 226 19.42 6.93 12.66
C LEU A 226 18.23 7.74 12.17
N ALA A 227 17.52 7.27 11.14
CA ALA A 227 16.32 7.94 10.64
C ALA A 227 15.20 7.99 11.68
N ALA A 228 14.99 6.91 12.46
CA ALA A 228 14.02 6.90 13.54
C ALA A 228 14.38 7.93 14.64
N ALA A 229 15.67 8.04 15.00
CA ALA A 229 16.14 9.05 15.95
C ALA A 229 15.97 10.47 15.42
N VAL A 230 16.24 10.71 14.13
CA VAL A 230 16.04 11.99 13.45
C VAL A 230 14.55 12.38 13.47
N ILE A 231 13.64 11.47 13.12
CA ILE A 231 12.19 11.72 13.16
C ILE A 231 11.71 11.98 14.58
N GLY A 232 12.17 11.23 15.57
CA GLY A 232 11.83 11.45 16.98
C GLY A 232 12.32 12.80 17.52
N THR A 233 13.37 13.35 16.91
CA THR A 233 13.94 14.67 17.25
C THR A 233 13.21 15.81 16.55
N LEU A 234 12.92 15.63 15.26
CA LEU A 234 12.30 16.68 14.43
C LEU A 234 10.79 16.75 14.60
N LEU A 235 10.14 15.60 14.82
CA LEU A 235 8.69 15.41 14.88
C LEU A 235 7.94 16.13 13.74
N PRO A 236 8.31 15.89 12.46
CA PRO A 236 7.70 16.60 11.34
C PRO A 236 6.23 16.19 11.20
N GLY A 237 5.37 17.17 10.90
CA GLY A 237 3.93 17.02 10.78
C GLY A 237 3.37 17.48 9.44
N LEU A 238 2.03 17.55 9.38
CA LEU A 238 1.31 17.97 8.19
C LEU A 238 1.71 19.39 7.77
N GLY A 239 2.18 19.55 6.54
CA GLY A 239 2.61 20.83 5.98
C GLY A 239 4.10 21.13 6.13
N ASP A 240 4.84 20.29 6.86
CA ASP A 240 6.29 20.42 6.93
C ASP A 240 6.97 19.91 5.67
N LEU A 241 8.03 20.59 5.27
CA LEU A 241 8.92 20.18 4.19
C LEU A 241 10.29 19.81 4.78
N VAL A 242 10.70 18.56 4.60
CA VAL A 242 12.00 18.05 5.04
C VAL A 242 12.93 17.89 3.83
N ALA A 243 14.00 18.68 3.79
CA ALA A 243 15.08 18.48 2.84
C ALA A 243 15.98 17.35 3.34
N VAL A 244 16.21 16.35 2.50
CA VAL A 244 16.97 15.15 2.87
C VAL A 244 18.18 14.94 1.97
N ASP A 245 19.25 14.41 2.56
CA ASP A 245 20.48 14.04 1.87
C ASP A 245 21.05 12.72 2.40
N GLY A 246 21.70 11.98 1.51
CA GLY A 246 22.36 10.72 1.82
C GLY A 246 21.43 9.57 2.26
N PRO A 247 22.01 8.43 2.68
CA PRO A 247 21.27 7.21 3.01
C PRO A 247 20.28 7.36 4.18
N VAL A 248 20.67 8.06 5.25
CA VAL A 248 19.75 8.33 6.38
C VAL A 248 18.62 9.26 5.94
N GLY A 249 18.91 10.25 5.10
CA GLY A 249 17.90 11.15 4.53
C GLY A 249 16.83 10.41 3.74
N GLN A 250 17.20 9.38 2.96
CA GLN A 250 16.23 8.55 2.23
C GLN A 250 15.28 7.82 3.17
N GLU A 251 15.78 7.27 4.27
CA GLU A 251 14.94 6.63 5.29
C GLU A 251 14.07 7.65 6.03
N VAL A 252 14.59 8.85 6.33
CA VAL A 252 13.81 9.95 6.91
C VAL A 252 12.67 10.36 5.98
N ALA A 253 12.91 10.46 4.67
CA ALA A 253 11.86 10.79 3.70
C ALA A 253 10.73 9.75 3.68
N ARG A 254 11.07 8.45 3.77
CA ARG A 254 10.08 7.37 3.90
C ARG A 254 9.23 7.51 5.17
N LEU A 255 9.86 7.87 6.29
CA LEU A 255 9.16 8.07 7.56
C LEU A 255 8.30 9.35 7.55
N CYS A 256 8.74 10.43 6.90
CA CYS A 256 7.97 11.67 6.74
C CYS A 256 6.60 11.43 6.09
N ALA A 257 6.54 10.56 5.08
CA ALA A 257 5.29 10.17 4.42
C ALA A 257 4.26 9.55 5.39
N ARG A 258 4.70 8.92 6.48
CA ARG A 258 3.82 8.36 7.52
C ARG A 258 3.30 9.41 8.50
N CYS A 259 3.98 10.55 8.61
CA CYS A 259 3.64 11.66 9.50
C CYS A 259 2.89 12.80 8.80
N GLY A 260 2.69 12.70 7.47
CA GLY A 260 2.04 13.74 6.67
C GLY A 260 2.95 14.88 6.22
N ALA A 261 4.26 14.76 6.47
CA ALA A 261 5.27 15.72 6.01
C ALA A 261 5.74 15.39 4.59
N ALA A 262 6.02 16.42 3.80
CA ALA A 262 6.66 16.27 2.51
C ALA A 262 8.18 16.17 2.70
N ALA A 263 8.85 15.35 1.89
CA ALA A 263 10.30 15.29 1.86
C ALA A 263 10.81 15.45 0.43
N LEU A 264 11.86 16.23 0.25
CA LEU A 264 12.53 16.46 -1.03
C LEU A 264 14.02 16.20 -0.88
N THR A 265 14.63 15.58 -1.89
CA THR A 265 16.08 15.58 -2.02
C THR A 265 16.59 17.01 -2.22
N LEU A 266 17.86 17.27 -1.87
CA LEU A 266 18.46 18.60 -2.10
C LEU A 266 18.37 19.05 -3.56
N THR A 267 18.55 18.13 -4.51
CA THR A 267 18.42 18.42 -5.95
C THR A 267 17.00 18.82 -6.34
N GLU A 268 15.98 18.22 -5.72
CA GLU A 268 14.59 18.62 -5.93
C GLU A 268 14.29 19.97 -5.31
N LEU A 269 14.83 20.24 -4.12
CA LEU A 269 14.71 21.51 -3.42
C LEU A 269 15.31 22.67 -4.23
N ASP A 270 16.51 22.48 -4.79
CA ASP A 270 17.18 23.46 -5.67
C ASP A 270 16.36 23.77 -6.93
N ARG A 271 15.70 22.76 -7.49
CA ARG A 271 14.86 22.92 -8.69
C ARG A 271 13.56 23.68 -8.41
N CYS A 272 12.93 23.44 -7.27
CA CYS A 272 11.64 24.04 -6.94
C CYS A 272 11.77 25.37 -6.17
N GLY A 273 12.95 25.67 -5.61
CA GLY A 273 13.20 26.87 -4.81
C GLY A 273 12.39 26.94 -3.51
N ALA A 274 11.81 25.81 -3.09
CA ALA A 274 11.04 25.75 -1.85
C ALA A 274 11.95 25.92 -0.63
N ARG A 275 11.39 26.43 0.46
CA ARG A 275 12.11 26.58 1.73
C ARG A 275 11.74 25.42 2.65
N PRO A 276 12.69 24.58 3.06
CA PRO A 276 12.38 23.47 3.93
C PRO A 276 12.18 23.95 5.37
N THR A 277 11.23 23.31 6.08
CA THR A 277 11.06 23.44 7.53
C THR A 277 12.25 22.81 8.25
N TYR A 278 12.74 21.69 7.73
CA TYR A 278 13.84 20.92 8.32
C TYR A 278 14.85 20.51 7.27
N VAL A 279 16.13 20.45 7.64
CA VAL A 279 17.19 19.87 6.81
C VAL A 279 17.81 18.69 7.54
N VAL A 280 17.91 17.56 6.86
CA VAL A 280 18.60 16.36 7.34
C VAL A 280 19.75 16.06 6.40
N ALA A 281 20.96 16.26 6.89
CA ALA A 281 22.18 16.05 6.12
C ALA A 281 23.04 14.95 6.78
N SER A 282 23.63 14.09 5.97
CA SER A 282 24.38 12.92 6.44
C SER A 282 25.73 12.78 5.74
N GLY A 283 26.76 12.41 6.51
CA GLY A 283 28.10 12.14 6.01
C GLY A 283 29.07 13.34 6.10
N PRO A 284 30.31 13.19 5.58
CA PRO A 284 31.40 14.16 5.80
C PRO A 284 31.14 15.56 5.25
N GLN A 285 30.25 15.67 4.26
CA GLN A 285 29.89 16.94 3.61
C GLN A 285 28.67 17.62 4.25
N ALA A 286 28.07 17.04 5.30
CA ALA A 286 26.82 17.52 5.89
C ALA A 286 26.85 19.00 6.33
N LEU A 287 28.02 19.50 6.76
CA LEU A 287 28.25 20.91 7.08
C LEU A 287 28.05 21.85 5.89
N GLN A 288 28.55 21.47 4.71
CA GLN A 288 28.41 22.26 3.49
C GLN A 288 26.97 22.26 3.00
N THR A 289 26.30 21.10 3.12
CA THR A 289 24.87 20.95 2.84
C THR A 289 24.03 21.88 3.71
N TRP A 290 24.30 21.92 5.01
CA TRP A 290 23.65 22.85 5.94
C TRP A 290 23.87 24.31 5.55
N GLN A 291 25.12 24.73 5.35
CA GLN A 291 25.44 26.12 4.96
C GLN A 291 24.74 26.57 3.68
N ARG A 292 24.49 25.65 2.75
CA ARG A 292 23.88 25.98 1.46
C ARG A 292 22.35 26.10 1.53
N HIS A 293 21.67 25.22 2.27
CA HIS A 293 20.20 25.10 2.19
C HIS A 293 19.45 25.43 3.49
N ALA A 294 20.16 25.55 4.61
CA ALA A 294 19.56 25.91 5.90
C ALA A 294 19.86 27.39 6.23
N PRO A 295 18.91 28.32 6.04
CA PRO A 295 19.04 29.66 6.61
C PRO A 295 19.12 29.57 8.16
N ALA A 296 19.61 30.63 8.81
CA ALA A 296 19.81 30.68 10.27
C ALA A 296 18.55 30.38 11.11
N THR A 297 17.38 30.27 10.49
CA THR A 297 16.08 30.01 11.13
C THR A 297 15.57 28.56 10.97
N THR A 298 16.27 27.71 10.21
CA THR A 298 15.80 26.34 9.88
C THR A 298 16.41 25.32 10.84
N ALA A 299 15.56 24.54 11.51
CA ALA A 299 16.01 23.46 12.39
C ALA A 299 16.67 22.35 11.55
N THR A 300 17.94 22.06 11.83
CA THR A 300 18.75 21.13 11.03
C THR A 300 19.31 20.02 11.89
N VAL A 301 19.26 18.80 11.38
CA VAL A 301 19.92 17.63 11.98
C VAL A 301 21.08 17.21 11.09
N LEU A 302 22.29 17.28 11.65
CA LEU A 302 23.49 16.70 11.06
C LEU A 302 23.71 15.31 11.65
N VAL A 303 23.88 14.32 10.77
CA VAL A 303 24.22 12.94 11.15
C VAL A 303 25.66 12.67 10.69
N THR A 304 26.57 12.52 11.65
CA THR A 304 28.01 12.42 11.40
C THR A 304 28.69 11.41 12.34
N ASP A 305 29.76 10.76 11.90
CA ASP A 305 30.53 9.80 12.73
C ASP A 305 31.33 10.46 13.85
N THR A 306 31.59 11.77 13.74
CA THR A 306 32.24 12.58 14.77
C THR A 306 31.52 13.91 14.92
N PRO A 307 31.51 14.55 16.10
CA PRO A 307 30.91 15.87 16.29
C PRO A 307 31.50 16.88 15.29
N PRO A 308 30.67 17.65 14.57
CA PRO A 308 31.16 18.61 13.60
C PRO A 308 31.90 19.76 14.32
N PRO A 309 33.17 20.05 13.95
CA PRO A 309 33.94 21.11 14.60
C PRO A 309 33.38 22.49 14.23
N GLY A 310 33.23 23.37 15.22
CA GLY A 310 32.91 24.79 14.99
C GLY A 310 31.44 25.13 14.74
N VAL A 311 30.51 24.21 14.99
CA VAL A 311 29.06 24.47 14.88
C VAL A 311 28.50 24.92 16.23
N PRO A 312 27.80 26.06 16.31
CA PRO A 312 27.04 26.42 17.50
C PRO A 312 25.88 25.44 17.66
N VAL A 313 26.00 24.55 18.64
CA VAL A 313 24.99 23.56 19.01
C VAL A 313 24.03 24.15 20.02
N SER A 314 22.72 23.94 19.82
CA SER A 314 21.71 24.28 20.84
C SER A 314 21.69 23.30 22.01
N ASN A 315 22.23 22.09 21.81
CA ASN A 315 22.37 21.02 22.81
C ASN A 315 23.62 20.16 22.51
N PRO A 316 24.23 19.51 23.52
CA PRO A 316 25.34 18.58 23.28
C PRO A 316 24.93 17.49 22.27
N PRO A 317 25.81 17.12 21.31
CA PRO A 317 25.51 16.11 20.30
C PRO A 317 25.02 14.82 20.96
N GLN A 318 23.88 14.30 20.49
CA GLN A 318 23.38 13.03 20.98
C GLN A 318 24.23 11.91 20.38
N ARG A 319 24.95 11.20 21.24
CA ARG A 319 25.71 10.02 20.85
C ARG A 319 24.77 8.82 20.75
N LEU A 320 24.75 8.18 19.58
CA LEU A 320 24.02 6.96 19.32
C LEU A 320 25.03 5.86 19.05
N ASP A 321 25.17 4.93 20.00
CA ASP A 321 25.92 3.70 19.78
C ASP A 321 24.99 2.69 19.08
N VAL A 322 25.22 2.50 17.79
CA VAL A 322 24.45 1.59 16.94
C VAL A 322 25.20 0.27 16.83
N THR A 323 24.53 -0.82 17.14
CA THR A 323 25.07 -2.16 16.90
C THR A 323 24.47 -2.66 15.59
N THR A 324 25.30 -2.94 14.60
CA THR A 324 24.85 -3.51 13.32
C THR A 324 24.33 -4.93 13.54
N ALA A 325 23.58 -5.45 12.57
CA ALA A 325 23.11 -6.84 12.62
C ALA A 325 24.26 -7.86 12.75
N ASP A 326 25.47 -7.50 12.30
CA ASP A 326 26.69 -8.30 12.40
C ASP A 326 27.43 -8.16 13.75
N GLY A 327 26.86 -7.41 14.70
CA GLY A 327 27.42 -7.20 16.03
C GLY A 327 28.52 -6.14 16.10
N GLU A 328 28.79 -5.43 15.01
CA GLU A 328 29.76 -4.35 14.97
C GLU A 328 29.18 -3.09 15.62
N ARG A 329 29.91 -2.49 16.56
CA ARG A 329 29.50 -1.24 17.21
C ARG A 329 30.02 -0.06 16.40
N THR A 330 29.11 0.74 15.86
CA THR A 330 29.40 2.02 15.24
C THR A 330 28.81 3.14 16.09
N THR A 331 29.54 4.22 16.27
CA THR A 331 29.04 5.41 16.97
C THR A 331 28.69 6.48 15.96
N ALA A 332 27.44 6.94 15.99
CA ALA A 332 26.99 8.11 15.24
C ALA A 332 26.67 9.25 16.21
N PHE A 333 26.84 10.48 15.75
CA PHE A 333 26.47 11.68 16.48
C PHE A 333 25.36 12.39 15.74
N LEU A 334 24.25 12.60 16.44
CA LEU A 334 23.13 13.40 15.99
C LEU A 334 23.28 14.80 16.58
N THR A 335 23.57 15.76 15.71
CA THR A 335 23.81 17.15 16.11
C THR A 335 22.64 18.02 15.64
N VAL A 336 21.87 18.53 16.60
CA VAL A 336 20.77 19.47 16.32
C VAL A 336 21.33 20.89 16.33
N ILE A 337 21.16 21.59 15.22
CA ILE A 337 21.47 23.01 15.08
C ILE A 337 20.13 23.73 15.07
N ALA A 338 19.77 24.36 16.20
CA ALA A 338 18.58 25.21 16.26
C ALA A 338 18.90 26.63 15.78
N ALA A 339 17.88 27.28 15.23
CA ALA A 339 17.92 28.70 14.96
C ALA A 339 18.18 29.52 16.23
N ALA A 340 18.96 30.60 16.11
CA ALA A 340 19.05 31.58 17.18
C ALA A 340 17.64 32.15 17.46
N GLU A 341 17.17 32.08 18.70
CA GLU A 341 15.87 32.62 19.11
C GLU A 341 15.83 34.14 18.91
N GLY A 342 15.19 34.58 17.82
CA GLY A 342 14.74 35.96 17.65
C GLY A 342 13.36 36.13 18.27
N SER A 343 13.31 36.62 19.52
CA SER A 343 12.19 37.30 20.19
C SER A 343 10.77 36.98 19.68
N ARG A 344 10.12 35.97 20.25
CA ARG A 344 8.66 36.01 20.42
C ARG A 344 8.37 36.96 21.58
N THR A 345 8.23 38.26 21.28
CA THR A 345 7.55 39.16 22.20
C THR A 345 6.08 38.78 22.27
N GLU A 346 5.61 38.64 23.50
CA GLU A 346 4.23 38.50 23.90
C GLU A 346 3.30 39.47 23.17
N GLY A 347 2.11 38.98 22.82
CA GLY A 347 1.05 39.78 22.22
C GLY A 347 -0.29 39.07 22.43
N VAL A 348 -0.67 38.94 23.70
CA VAL A 348 -2.08 38.75 24.08
C VAL A 348 -2.79 40.08 23.84
N ALA A 349 -3.73 40.09 22.89
CA ALA A 349 -4.97 40.88 22.90
C ALA A 349 -5.93 40.29 21.86
#